data_AF-A0A7Y2G9U6-F1
#
_entry.id   AF-A0A7Y2G9U6-F1
#
_cell.length_a   1.000
_cell.length_b   1.000
_cell.length_c   1.000
_cell.angle_alpha   90.00
_cell.angle_beta   90.00
_cell.angle_gamma   90.00
#
_symmetry.space_group_name_H-M   'P 1'
#
loop_
_entity.id
_entity.type
_entity.pdbx_description
1 polymer ?
#
loop_
_entity_poly.entity_id
_entity_poly.type
_entity_poly.pdbx_seq_one_letter_code
_entity_poly.pdbx_strand_id
1 'polypeptide(L)'
;GQETFDHIDGYTVYLGSAEREVSDEDLRTIARKTRDAGAWIVPTMALWETLWGTADLAVMSSYEELKYMPLSIVESWKSNVQRRAGQTDRAAADRVIETRMRLLKIMQEEGVKILFGTDAPQLFSVPGFSVHRETKRMVDTGLSPYEILASATRNVGEYFSNEDSFGTISAGQRADLLVLDANPLEDITNLSRRAGVVLRGRWIPETEIQDRLEQIASAR
;
A
#
# COMPACT_ATOMS: atom_id res chain seq x y z
N GLY A 1 5.37 -7.59 23.11
CA GLY A 1 3.95 -7.23 22.86
C GLY A 1 3.68 -7.43 21.39
N GLN A 2 2.52 -7.04 20.87
CA GLN A 2 2.32 -6.95 19.42
C GLN A 2 3.10 -5.74 18.88
N GLU A 3 4.01 -5.96 17.93
CA GLU A 3 4.94 -4.94 17.43
C GLU A 3 4.45 -4.27 16.14
N THR A 4 3.53 -4.94 15.43
CA THR A 4 2.88 -4.46 14.20
C THR A 4 1.40 -4.75 14.19
N PHE A 5 0.65 -3.83 13.61
CA PHE A 5 -0.72 -4.05 13.17
C PHE A 5 -0.73 -4.01 11.65
N ASP A 6 -1.07 -5.16 11.06
CA ASP A 6 -1.41 -5.17 9.65
C ASP A 6 -2.81 -4.61 9.48
N HIS A 7 -2.95 -3.77 8.46
CA HIS A 7 -4.11 -2.93 8.20
C HIS A 7 -4.43 -1.95 9.34
N ILE A 8 -5.42 -1.07 9.08
CA ILE A 8 -5.98 -0.16 10.08
C ILE A 8 -7.48 -0.36 10.32
N ASP A 9 -8.05 -1.47 9.85
CA ASP A 9 -9.47 -1.78 9.97
C ASP A 9 -9.89 -2.04 11.43
N GLY A 10 -9.06 -2.72 12.22
CA GLY A 10 -9.32 -2.94 13.64
C GLY A 10 -9.56 -1.62 14.42
N TYR A 11 -8.87 -0.55 14.04
CA TYR A 11 -9.11 0.79 14.60
C TYR A 11 -10.49 1.32 14.20
N THR A 12 -10.85 1.21 12.92
CA THR A 12 -12.16 1.68 12.44
C THR A 12 -13.33 0.90 13.04
N VAL A 13 -13.17 -0.40 13.25
CA VAL A 13 -14.15 -1.24 13.96
C VAL A 13 -14.26 -0.82 15.42
N TYR A 14 -13.14 -0.62 16.11
CA TYR A 14 -13.13 -0.16 17.50
C TYR A 14 -13.82 1.21 17.67
N LEU A 15 -13.65 2.10 16.71
CA LEU A 15 -14.23 3.45 16.74
C LEU A 15 -15.71 3.48 16.32
N GLY A 16 -16.22 2.41 15.71
CA GLY A 16 -17.59 2.33 15.18
C GLY A 16 -17.77 3.20 13.92
N SER A 17 -16.76 3.23 13.05
CA SER A 17 -16.75 4.08 11.85
C SER A 17 -17.87 3.74 10.86
N ALA A 18 -18.38 2.51 10.86
CA ALA A 18 -19.48 2.12 10.01
C ALA A 18 -20.82 2.71 10.51
N GLU A 19 -20.96 2.90 11.81
CA GLU A 19 -22.21 3.30 12.48
C GLU A 19 -22.32 4.80 12.70
N ARG A 20 -21.19 5.51 12.85
CA ARG A 20 -21.17 6.93 13.19
C ARG A 20 -19.96 7.66 12.61
N GLU A 21 -20.05 8.98 12.55
CA GLU A 21 -18.89 9.84 12.34
C GLU A 21 -17.93 9.75 13.53
N VAL A 22 -16.63 9.72 13.22
CA VAL A 22 -15.56 9.68 14.22
C VAL A 22 -14.89 11.04 14.28
N SER A 23 -14.71 11.56 15.51
CA SER A 23 -14.09 12.86 15.73
C SER A 23 -12.56 12.79 15.55
N ASP A 24 -11.94 13.90 15.17
CA ASP A 24 -10.47 13.96 15.08
C ASP A 24 -9.78 13.68 16.42
N GLU A 25 -10.39 14.04 17.55
CA GLU A 25 -9.81 13.76 18.87
C GLU A 25 -9.83 12.27 19.20
N ASP A 26 -10.87 11.53 18.80
CA ASP A 26 -10.88 10.07 18.92
C ASP A 26 -9.75 9.43 18.08
N LEU A 27 -9.55 9.93 16.86
CA LEU A 27 -8.48 9.48 15.96
C LEU A 27 -7.09 9.81 16.52
N ARG A 28 -6.89 11.02 17.05
CA ARG A 28 -5.63 11.42 17.71
C ARG A 28 -5.37 10.61 18.97
N THR A 29 -6.41 10.34 19.76
CA THR A 29 -6.30 9.52 20.96
C THR A 29 -5.79 8.12 20.61
N ILE A 30 -6.36 7.48 19.58
CA ILE A 30 -5.91 6.14 19.19
C ILE A 30 -4.53 6.15 18.54
N ALA A 31 -4.21 7.17 17.72
CA ALA A 31 -2.89 7.33 17.12
C ALA A 31 -1.79 7.50 18.19
N ARG A 32 -2.02 8.33 19.22
CA ARG A 32 -1.10 8.48 20.35
C ARG A 32 -0.93 7.17 21.12
N LYS A 33 -2.02 6.42 21.36
CA LYS A 33 -1.93 5.10 21.99
C LYS A 33 -1.08 4.12 21.15
N THR A 34 -1.25 4.11 19.84
CA THR A 34 -0.45 3.27 18.92
C THR A 34 1.03 3.66 18.99
N ARG A 35 1.34 4.96 18.93
CA ARG A 35 2.71 5.47 19.06
C ARG A 35 3.32 5.11 20.41
N ASP A 36 2.62 5.38 21.51
CA ASP A 36 3.12 5.19 22.87
C ASP A 36 3.33 3.70 23.18
N ALA A 37 2.57 2.81 22.52
CA ALA A 37 2.81 1.36 22.56
C ALA A 37 4.04 0.92 21.73
N GLY A 38 4.63 1.81 20.93
CA GLY A 38 5.74 1.50 20.03
C GLY A 38 5.34 0.62 18.83
N ALA A 39 4.04 0.51 18.54
CA ALA A 39 3.55 -0.33 17.47
C ALA A 39 3.65 0.38 16.11
N TRP A 40 4.01 -0.39 15.10
CA TRP A 40 4.02 0.06 13.71
C TRP A 40 2.73 -0.33 13.02
N ILE A 41 2.37 0.37 11.95
CA ILE A 41 1.17 0.07 11.15
C ILE A 41 1.49 -0.15 9.67
N VAL A 42 0.77 -1.06 9.02
CA VAL A 42 0.76 -1.24 7.57
C VAL A 42 -0.63 -0.88 7.05
N PRO A 43 -0.84 0.24 6.34
CA PRO A 43 -2.19 0.76 6.15
C PRO A 43 -3.00 0.01 5.08
N THR A 44 -2.38 -0.46 3.99
CA THR A 44 -3.01 -1.20 2.86
C THR A 44 -4.23 -0.49 2.24
N MET A 45 -4.20 0.84 2.19
CA MET A 45 -5.30 1.73 1.84
C MET A 45 -6.07 1.33 0.57
N ALA A 46 -5.36 0.99 -0.51
CA ALA A 46 -6.00 0.71 -1.80
C ALA A 46 -6.88 -0.54 -1.78
N LEU A 47 -6.46 -1.60 -1.07
CA LEU A 47 -7.22 -2.85 -1.02
C LEU A 47 -8.56 -2.68 -0.29
N TRP A 48 -8.59 -1.84 0.73
CA TRP A 48 -9.78 -1.70 1.57
C TRP A 48 -10.96 -1.03 0.85
N GLU A 49 -10.73 -0.21 -0.17
CA GLU A 49 -11.80 0.28 -1.05
C GLU A 49 -12.47 -0.87 -1.81
N THR A 50 -11.67 -1.86 -2.26
CA THR A 50 -12.19 -3.06 -2.91
C THR A 50 -12.94 -3.95 -1.90
N LEU A 51 -12.41 -4.12 -0.69
CA LEU A 51 -13.03 -4.97 0.33
C LEU A 51 -14.35 -4.41 0.88
N TRP A 52 -14.43 -3.09 1.04
CA TRP A 52 -15.64 -2.36 1.42
C TRP A 52 -16.60 -2.12 0.25
N GLY A 53 -16.28 -2.62 -0.95
CA GLY A 53 -17.17 -2.54 -2.11
C GLY A 53 -17.36 -1.12 -2.66
N THR A 54 -16.47 -0.19 -2.32
CA THR A 54 -16.53 1.19 -2.84
C THR A 54 -15.85 1.34 -4.19
N ALA A 55 -14.96 0.41 -4.54
CA ALA A 55 -14.24 0.37 -5.82
C ALA A 55 -15.13 -0.02 -7.00
N ASP A 56 -14.86 0.58 -8.16
CA ASP A 56 -15.58 0.33 -9.41
C ASP A 56 -15.00 -0.87 -10.17
N LEU A 57 -15.83 -1.90 -10.43
CA LEU A 57 -15.41 -3.12 -11.11
C LEU A 57 -15.01 -2.89 -12.57
N ALA A 58 -15.65 -1.95 -13.28
CA ALA A 58 -15.29 -1.63 -14.66
C ALA A 58 -13.90 -0.99 -14.71
N VAL A 59 -13.61 -0.07 -13.79
CA VAL A 59 -12.27 0.53 -13.63
C VAL A 59 -11.24 -0.54 -13.27
N MET A 60 -11.52 -1.38 -12.27
CA MET A 60 -10.58 -2.43 -11.88
C MET A 60 -10.34 -3.46 -13.00
N SER A 61 -11.35 -3.71 -13.83
CA SER A 61 -11.25 -4.64 -14.97
C SER A 61 -10.44 -4.09 -16.14
N SER A 62 -10.13 -2.79 -16.17
CA SER A 62 -9.29 -2.16 -17.20
C SER A 62 -7.81 -2.08 -16.83
N TYR A 63 -7.44 -2.53 -15.62
CA TYR A 63 -6.05 -2.58 -15.17
C TYR A 63 -5.20 -3.43 -16.10
N GLU A 64 -4.20 -2.82 -16.74
CA GLU A 64 -3.34 -3.47 -17.72
C GLU A 64 -2.57 -4.65 -17.10
N GLU A 65 -2.20 -4.53 -15.84
CA GLU A 65 -1.43 -5.55 -15.12
C GLU A 65 -2.22 -6.84 -14.85
N LEU A 66 -3.53 -6.88 -15.09
CA LEU A 66 -4.30 -8.12 -15.00
C LEU A 66 -3.81 -9.18 -16.00
N LYS A 67 -3.08 -8.77 -17.05
CA LYS A 67 -2.43 -9.70 -17.99
C LYS A 67 -1.34 -10.55 -17.33
N TYR A 68 -0.82 -10.15 -16.17
CA TYR A 68 0.19 -10.90 -15.43
C TYR A 68 -0.41 -11.88 -14.40
N MET A 69 -1.74 -11.95 -14.29
CA MET A 69 -2.43 -12.86 -13.39
C MET A 69 -3.12 -14.00 -14.16
N PRO A 70 -3.16 -15.23 -13.60
CA PRO A 70 -3.91 -16.33 -14.19
C PRO A 70 -5.38 -15.94 -14.39
N LEU A 71 -5.98 -16.34 -15.52
CA LEU A 71 -7.36 -15.99 -15.87
C LEU A 71 -8.36 -16.41 -14.78
N SER A 72 -8.21 -17.61 -14.22
CA SER A 72 -9.05 -18.13 -13.15
C SER A 72 -9.02 -17.27 -11.88
N ILE A 73 -7.88 -16.66 -11.55
CA ILE A 73 -7.74 -15.74 -10.42
C ILE A 73 -8.46 -14.43 -10.72
N VAL A 74 -8.29 -13.87 -11.92
CA VAL A 74 -8.97 -12.63 -12.32
C VAL A 74 -10.49 -12.81 -12.35
N GLU A 75 -10.99 -13.94 -12.85
CA GLU A 75 -12.42 -14.27 -12.84
C GLU A 75 -12.96 -14.44 -11.42
N SER A 76 -12.21 -15.11 -10.54
CA SER A 76 -12.55 -15.23 -9.12
C SER A 76 -12.64 -13.85 -8.45
N TRP A 77 -11.69 -12.94 -8.73
CA TRP A 77 -11.73 -11.58 -8.22
C TRP A 77 -12.96 -10.80 -8.72
N LYS A 78 -13.26 -10.87 -10.02
CA LYS A 78 -14.46 -10.22 -10.61
C LYS A 78 -15.74 -10.70 -9.92
N SER A 79 -15.88 -12.02 -9.76
CA SER A 79 -17.03 -12.63 -9.07
C SER A 79 -17.14 -12.17 -7.62
N ASN A 80 -16.02 -12.12 -6.89
CA ASN A 80 -16.00 -11.66 -5.50
C ASN A 80 -16.44 -10.20 -5.36
N VAL A 81 -15.89 -9.31 -6.18
CA VAL A 81 -16.24 -7.88 -6.19
C VAL A 81 -17.70 -7.68 -6.58
N GLN A 82 -18.19 -8.38 -7.61
CA GLN A 82 -19.59 -8.27 -8.03
C GLN A 82 -20.55 -8.69 -6.92
N ARG A 83 -20.24 -9.78 -6.21
CA ARG A 83 -21.03 -10.22 -5.05
C ARG A 83 -21.02 -9.19 -3.93
N ARG A 84 -19.86 -8.62 -3.60
CA ARG A 84 -19.71 -7.61 -2.54
C ARG A 84 -20.47 -6.33 -2.85
N ALA A 85 -20.38 -5.83 -4.08
CA ALA A 85 -21.08 -4.62 -4.50
C ALA A 85 -22.61 -4.74 -4.28
N GLY A 86 -23.19 -5.92 -4.49
CA GLY A 86 -24.61 -6.16 -4.22
C GLY A 86 -25.01 -6.24 -2.74
N GLN A 87 -24.05 -6.32 -1.82
CA GLN A 87 -24.26 -6.47 -0.37
C GLN A 87 -23.78 -5.24 0.43
N THR A 88 -23.17 -4.27 -0.23
CA THR A 88 -22.48 -3.14 0.42
C THR A 88 -23.50 -2.10 0.89
N ASP A 89 -23.50 -1.78 2.19
CA ASP A 89 -24.05 -0.51 2.67
C ASP A 89 -23.10 0.62 2.28
N ARG A 90 -23.48 1.37 1.24
CA ARG A 90 -22.61 2.39 0.65
C ARG A 90 -22.29 3.51 1.63
N ALA A 91 -23.26 3.93 2.44
CA ALA A 91 -23.05 5.03 3.38
C ALA A 91 -22.10 4.62 4.52
N ALA A 92 -22.24 3.39 5.02
CA ALA A 92 -21.30 2.83 6.00
C ALA A 92 -19.89 2.68 5.41
N ALA A 93 -19.79 2.15 4.18
CA ALA A 93 -18.53 1.96 3.50
C ALA A 93 -17.79 3.30 3.27
N ASP A 94 -18.50 4.33 2.79
CA ASP A 94 -17.91 5.65 2.57
C ASP A 94 -17.40 6.29 3.89
N ARG A 95 -18.15 6.15 5.01
CA ARG A 95 -17.67 6.60 6.34
C ARG A 95 -16.42 5.88 6.82
N VAL A 96 -16.34 4.57 6.59
CA VAL A 96 -15.15 3.79 6.96
C VAL A 96 -13.95 4.23 6.12
N ILE A 97 -14.11 4.36 4.80
CA ILE A 97 -13.03 4.83 3.93
C ILE A 97 -12.58 6.24 4.33
N GLU A 98 -13.49 7.18 4.57
CA GLU A 98 -13.14 8.52 5.04
C GLU A 98 -12.37 8.48 6.36
N THR A 99 -12.83 7.66 7.33
CA THR A 99 -12.15 7.51 8.61
C THR A 99 -10.74 6.95 8.43
N ARG A 100 -10.55 5.96 7.54
CA ARG A 100 -9.23 5.41 7.22
C ARG A 100 -8.29 6.48 6.65
N MET A 101 -8.79 7.31 5.73
CA MET A 101 -8.00 8.39 5.12
C MET A 101 -7.54 9.40 6.17
N ARG A 102 -8.46 9.85 7.04
CA ARG A 102 -8.15 10.77 8.14
C ARG A 102 -7.23 10.14 9.18
N LEU A 103 -7.45 8.87 9.52
CA LEU A 103 -6.64 8.15 10.50
C LEU A 103 -5.19 8.01 10.04
N LEU A 104 -4.94 7.63 8.79
CA LEU A 104 -3.56 7.51 8.28
C LEU A 104 -2.82 8.85 8.36
N LYS A 105 -3.47 9.94 7.97
CA LYS A 105 -2.91 11.29 8.08
C LYS A 105 -2.59 11.66 9.53
N ILE A 106 -3.53 11.45 10.44
CA ILE A 106 -3.36 11.73 11.88
C ILE A 106 -2.27 10.85 12.49
N MET A 107 -2.20 9.57 12.13
CA MET A 107 -1.14 8.66 12.59
C MET A 107 0.25 9.18 12.18
N GLN A 108 0.40 9.65 10.94
CA GLN A 108 1.64 10.27 10.49
C GLN A 108 1.95 11.56 11.28
N GLU A 109 0.97 12.44 11.49
CA GLU A 109 1.14 13.70 12.24
C GLU A 109 1.51 13.46 13.72
N GLU A 110 0.93 12.43 14.35
CA GLU A 110 1.21 12.09 15.75
C GLU A 110 2.53 11.32 15.91
N GLY A 111 3.19 10.93 14.82
CA GLY A 111 4.49 10.25 14.82
C GLY A 111 4.41 8.73 14.97
N VAL A 112 3.30 8.11 14.58
CA VAL A 112 3.21 6.65 14.46
C VAL A 112 4.12 6.19 13.34
N LYS A 113 4.86 5.10 13.56
CA LYS A 113 5.74 4.54 12.52
C LYS A 113 4.92 3.74 11.51
N ILE A 114 5.07 4.09 10.24
CA ILE A 114 4.33 3.49 9.12
C ILE A 114 5.26 2.62 8.29
N LEU A 115 4.81 1.40 8.00
CA LEU A 115 5.40 0.48 7.03
C LEU A 115 4.52 0.46 5.79
N PHE A 116 5.13 0.57 4.60
CA PHE A 116 4.41 0.45 3.34
C PHE A 116 4.06 -1.01 3.06
N GLY A 117 2.82 -1.27 2.62
CA GLY A 117 2.39 -2.60 2.19
C GLY A 117 1.07 -2.54 1.45
N THR A 118 0.87 -3.49 0.54
CA THR A 118 -0.31 -3.53 -0.36
C THR A 118 -1.21 -4.74 -0.14
N ASP A 119 -0.77 -5.69 0.70
CA ASP A 119 -1.38 -7.02 0.86
C ASP A 119 -1.63 -7.69 -0.51
N ALA A 120 -0.58 -7.79 -1.33
CA ALA A 120 -0.66 -8.47 -2.62
C ALA A 120 -0.13 -9.92 -2.51
N PRO A 121 -0.75 -10.92 -3.17
CA PRO A 121 -1.93 -10.81 -4.02
C PRO A 121 -3.25 -10.90 -3.24
N GLN A 122 -4.14 -9.92 -3.45
CA GLN A 122 -5.54 -9.90 -3.01
C GLN A 122 -6.43 -9.40 -4.15
N LEU A 123 -7.72 -9.16 -3.91
CA LEU A 123 -8.67 -8.70 -4.93
C LEU A 123 -8.13 -7.50 -5.72
N PHE A 124 -7.82 -7.71 -7.00
CA PHE A 124 -7.25 -6.70 -7.90
C PHE A 124 -5.94 -6.05 -7.41
N SER A 125 -5.26 -6.66 -6.43
CA SER A 125 -3.95 -6.24 -5.93
C SER A 125 -2.88 -7.12 -6.57
N VAL A 126 -2.48 -6.78 -7.81
CA VAL A 126 -1.44 -7.52 -8.54
C VAL A 126 -0.07 -7.23 -7.90
N PRO A 127 0.74 -8.25 -7.57
CA PRO A 127 2.07 -8.06 -6.99
C PRO A 127 2.96 -7.15 -7.85
N GLY A 128 3.72 -6.26 -7.21
CA GLY A 128 4.55 -5.26 -7.88
C GLY A 128 3.77 -4.05 -8.40
N PHE A 129 2.62 -4.23 -9.04
CA PHE A 129 1.83 -3.14 -9.63
C PHE A 129 0.91 -2.42 -8.62
N SER A 130 0.40 -3.15 -7.63
CA SER A 130 -0.43 -2.62 -6.55
C SER A 130 0.24 -1.50 -5.74
N VAL A 131 1.58 -1.43 -5.74
CA VAL A 131 2.34 -0.39 -5.03
C VAL A 131 1.99 1.01 -5.54
N HIS A 132 1.68 1.16 -6.82
CA HIS A 132 1.35 2.46 -7.40
C HIS A 132 -0.03 2.96 -6.93
N ARG A 133 -0.98 2.04 -6.74
CA ARG A 133 -2.30 2.39 -6.18
C ARG A 133 -2.19 2.74 -4.71
N GLU A 134 -1.47 1.93 -3.92
CA GLU A 134 -1.26 2.23 -2.49
C GLU A 134 -0.58 3.58 -2.31
N THR A 135 0.48 3.83 -3.08
CA THR A 135 1.20 5.12 -3.10
C THR A 135 0.26 6.28 -3.41
N LYS A 136 -0.57 6.15 -4.45
CA LYS A 136 -1.55 7.19 -4.80
C LYS A 136 -2.53 7.45 -3.65
N ARG A 137 -3.03 6.39 -3.01
CA ARG A 137 -3.94 6.53 -1.86
C ARG A 137 -3.27 7.17 -0.66
N MET A 138 -2.00 6.87 -0.39
CA MET A 138 -1.24 7.56 0.66
C MET A 138 -1.07 9.06 0.33
N VAL A 139 -0.79 9.42 -0.93
CA VAL A 139 -0.78 10.84 -1.35
C VAL A 139 -2.15 11.49 -1.15
N ASP A 140 -3.24 10.80 -1.50
CA ASP A 140 -4.61 11.31 -1.34
C ASP A 140 -4.94 11.60 0.15
N THR A 141 -4.26 10.98 1.12
CA THR A 141 -4.38 11.32 2.56
C THR A 141 -3.60 12.57 2.96
N GLY A 142 -2.74 13.10 2.08
CA GLY A 142 -1.88 14.24 2.35
C GLY A 142 -0.51 13.87 2.91
N LEU A 143 -0.05 12.63 2.77
CA LEU A 143 1.35 12.28 2.98
C LEU A 143 2.18 12.80 1.81
N SER A 144 3.34 13.37 2.13
CA SER A 144 4.31 13.83 1.12
C SER A 144 5.00 12.64 0.44
N PRO A 145 5.53 12.83 -0.78
CA PRO A 145 6.34 11.81 -1.45
C PRO A 145 7.48 11.26 -0.58
N TYR A 146 8.14 12.13 0.19
CA TYR A 146 9.23 11.72 1.09
C TYR A 146 8.74 10.78 2.20
N GLU A 147 7.61 11.09 2.84
CA GLU A 147 7.05 10.26 3.92
C GLU A 147 6.65 8.87 3.41
N ILE A 148 6.08 8.80 2.21
CA ILE A 148 5.74 7.54 1.56
C ILE A 148 6.99 6.73 1.24
N LEU A 149 8.01 7.34 0.63
CA LEU A 149 9.28 6.67 0.35
C LEU A 149 9.98 6.19 1.62
N ALA A 150 9.98 6.98 2.69
CA ALA A 150 10.53 6.58 3.98
C ALA A 150 9.79 5.37 4.55
N SER A 151 8.45 5.35 4.48
CA SER A 151 7.63 4.21 4.91
C SER A 151 7.92 2.92 4.13
N ALA A 152 8.34 3.04 2.87
CA ALA A 152 8.64 1.91 1.99
C ALA A 152 10.11 1.45 2.01
N THR A 153 11.01 2.23 2.61
CA THR A 153 12.45 1.96 2.57
C THR A 153 13.06 1.97 3.97
N ARG A 154 13.44 3.15 4.49
CA ARG A 154 14.11 3.32 5.78
C ARG A 154 13.32 2.67 6.92
N ASN A 155 12.02 2.87 6.96
CA ASN A 155 11.15 2.36 8.03
C ASN A 155 11.13 0.83 8.03
N VAL A 156 11.05 0.20 6.86
CA VAL A 156 11.11 -1.27 6.71
C VAL A 156 12.48 -1.79 7.14
N GLY A 157 13.55 -1.11 6.72
CA GLY A 157 14.92 -1.47 7.12
C GLY A 157 15.15 -1.35 8.63
N GLU A 158 14.60 -0.31 9.27
CA GLU A 158 14.65 -0.14 10.71
C GLU A 158 13.85 -1.22 11.44
N TYR A 159 12.65 -1.55 10.96
CA TYR A 159 11.81 -2.59 11.54
C TYR A 159 12.50 -3.97 11.52
N PHE A 160 13.16 -4.32 10.42
CA PHE A 160 13.90 -5.60 10.26
C PHE A 160 15.38 -5.53 10.62
N SER A 161 15.82 -4.51 11.35
CA SER A 161 17.25 -4.25 11.63
C SER A 161 17.94 -5.36 12.43
N ASN A 162 17.20 -6.23 13.11
CA ASN A 162 17.73 -7.41 13.79
C ASN A 162 18.01 -8.60 12.86
N GLU A 163 17.46 -8.58 11.64
CA GLU A 163 17.56 -9.68 10.68
C GLU A 163 18.50 -9.34 9.51
N ASP A 164 18.48 -8.09 9.05
CA ASP A 164 19.29 -7.64 7.92
C ASP A 164 19.54 -6.11 7.98
N SER A 165 20.50 -5.63 7.19
CA SER A 165 20.87 -4.21 7.10
C SER A 165 20.61 -3.68 5.69
N PHE A 166 19.44 -3.07 5.52
CA PHE A 166 18.96 -2.49 4.26
C PHE A 166 18.03 -1.30 4.51
N GLY A 167 17.44 -0.74 3.45
CA GLY A 167 16.42 0.31 3.54
C GLY A 167 16.97 1.74 3.45
N THR A 168 18.29 1.92 3.54
CA THR A 168 18.96 3.20 3.26
C THR A 168 20.15 3.01 2.32
N ILE A 169 20.70 4.09 1.78
CA ILE A 169 21.93 4.05 0.99
C ILE A 169 23.08 4.41 1.93
N SER A 170 23.84 3.40 2.37
CA SER A 170 24.98 3.56 3.25
C SER A 170 25.97 2.41 3.09
N ALA A 171 27.26 2.69 3.29
CA ALA A 171 28.30 1.66 3.20
C ALA A 171 28.03 0.53 4.20
N GLY A 172 28.21 -0.72 3.76
CA GLY A 172 27.94 -1.92 4.57
C GLY A 172 26.48 -2.41 4.52
N GLN A 173 25.55 -1.66 3.94
CA GLN A 173 24.19 -2.14 3.69
C GLN A 173 24.10 -2.98 2.41
N ARG A 174 23.04 -3.80 2.32
CA ARG A 174 22.71 -4.59 1.13
C ARG A 174 22.50 -3.64 -0.07
N ALA A 175 23.15 -3.95 -1.19
CA ALA A 175 23.07 -3.14 -2.41
C ALA A 175 21.76 -3.38 -3.17
N ASP A 176 20.64 -2.94 -2.60
CA ASP A 176 19.32 -2.94 -3.20
C ASP A 176 18.90 -1.51 -3.55
N LEU A 177 18.82 -1.19 -4.84
CA LEU A 177 18.57 0.16 -5.33
C LEU A 177 17.48 0.14 -6.41
N LEU A 178 16.58 1.11 -6.36
CA LEU A 178 15.67 1.45 -7.45
C LEU A 178 16.24 2.68 -8.17
N VAL A 179 16.56 2.54 -9.46
CA VAL A 179 17.10 3.64 -10.27
C VAL A 179 15.99 4.20 -11.14
N LEU A 180 15.75 5.51 -11.04
CA LEU A 180 14.65 6.20 -11.71
C LEU A 180 15.18 7.24 -12.70
N ASP A 181 14.43 7.44 -13.78
CA ASP A 181 14.71 8.46 -14.81
C ASP A 181 14.13 9.84 -14.45
N ALA A 182 13.39 9.93 -13.35
CA ALA A 182 12.76 11.15 -12.88
C ALA A 182 12.65 11.19 -11.35
N ASN A 183 12.59 12.39 -10.78
CA ASN A 183 12.62 12.62 -9.34
C ASN A 183 11.26 12.27 -8.69
N PRO A 184 11.17 11.24 -7.81
CA PRO A 184 9.92 10.87 -7.16
C PRO A 184 9.49 11.85 -6.06
N LEU A 185 10.35 12.78 -5.63
CA LEU A 185 10.00 13.81 -4.65
C LEU A 185 9.20 14.97 -5.27
N GLU A 186 9.31 15.17 -6.58
CA GLU A 186 8.52 16.16 -7.31
C GLU A 186 7.15 15.61 -7.70
N ASP A 187 7.12 14.35 -8.14
CA ASP A 187 5.89 13.62 -8.45
C ASP A 187 6.12 12.13 -8.15
N ILE A 188 5.36 11.59 -7.20
CA ILE A 188 5.52 10.20 -6.75
C ILE A 188 5.22 9.19 -7.87
N THR A 189 4.46 9.59 -8.91
CA THR A 189 4.18 8.73 -10.07
C THR A 189 5.45 8.42 -10.88
N ASN A 190 6.52 9.20 -10.72
CA ASN A 190 7.84 8.92 -11.29
C ASN A 190 8.44 7.59 -10.80
N LEU A 191 7.90 6.95 -9.75
CA LEU A 191 8.27 5.58 -9.36
C LEU A 191 8.05 4.55 -10.48
N SER A 192 7.17 4.82 -11.44
CA SER A 192 6.96 3.98 -12.63
C SER A 192 8.04 4.17 -13.71
N ARG A 193 8.80 5.27 -13.65
CA ARG A 193 9.84 5.64 -14.64
C ARG A 193 11.19 5.11 -14.19
N ARG A 194 11.31 3.79 -14.20
CA ARG A 194 12.48 3.07 -13.73
C ARG A 194 13.47 2.80 -14.87
N ALA A 195 14.74 3.10 -14.63
CA ALA A 195 15.86 2.68 -15.48
C ALA A 195 16.29 1.22 -15.21
N GLY A 196 16.12 0.78 -13.97
CA GLY A 196 16.30 -0.62 -13.55
C GLY A 196 16.40 -0.77 -12.03
N VAL A 197 16.76 -1.97 -11.59
CA VAL A 197 16.93 -2.34 -10.19
C VAL A 197 18.33 -2.89 -9.98
N VAL A 198 19.01 -2.46 -8.92
CA VAL A 198 20.15 -3.20 -8.37
C VAL A 198 19.60 -4.12 -7.30
N LEU A 199 19.77 -5.43 -7.44
CA LEU A 199 19.35 -6.43 -6.46
C LEU A 199 20.58 -7.15 -5.93
N ARG A 200 20.91 -6.94 -4.65
CA ARG A 200 22.12 -7.49 -4.01
C ARG A 200 23.38 -7.26 -4.84
N GLY A 201 23.52 -6.06 -5.39
CA GLY A 201 24.66 -5.65 -6.23
C GLY A 201 24.57 -6.06 -7.70
N ARG A 202 23.58 -6.84 -8.11
CA ARG A 202 23.36 -7.17 -9.52
C ARG A 202 22.46 -6.11 -10.17
N TRP A 203 22.97 -5.46 -11.21
CA TRP A 203 22.14 -4.61 -12.08
C TRP A 203 21.18 -5.45 -12.92
N ILE A 204 19.91 -5.07 -12.90
CA ILE A 204 18.82 -5.60 -13.72
C ILE A 204 18.22 -4.39 -14.46
N PRO A 205 18.58 -4.18 -15.73
CA PRO A 205 18.07 -3.04 -16.51
C PRO A 205 16.58 -3.20 -16.78
N GLU A 206 15.90 -2.08 -17.06
CA GLU A 206 14.48 -2.07 -17.40
C GLU A 206 14.13 -3.01 -18.55
N THR A 207 15.01 -3.14 -19.56
CA THR A 207 14.81 -4.07 -20.67
C THR A 207 14.69 -5.52 -20.20
N GLU A 208 15.53 -5.96 -19.25
CA GLU A 208 15.43 -7.32 -18.70
C GLU A 208 14.14 -7.51 -17.90
N ILE A 209 13.66 -6.46 -17.22
CA ILE A 209 12.39 -6.50 -16.47
C ILE A 209 11.22 -6.65 -17.42
N GLN A 210 11.20 -5.90 -18.53
CA GLN A 210 10.16 -5.98 -19.55
C GLN A 210 10.14 -7.34 -20.25
N ASP A 211 11.30 -7.89 -20.62
CA ASP A 211 11.39 -9.24 -21.22
C ASP A 211 10.76 -10.31 -20.29
N ARG A 212 11.01 -10.22 -18.98
CA ARG A 212 10.42 -11.14 -17.99
C ARG A 212 8.92 -10.94 -17.85
N LEU A 213 8.44 -9.70 -17.86
CA LEU A 213 7.01 -9.41 -17.82
C LEU A 213 6.30 -9.94 -19.06
N GLU A 214 6.89 -9.82 -20.25
CA GLU A 214 6.36 -10.39 -21.50
C GLU A 214 6.26 -11.91 -21.45
N GLN A 215 7.27 -12.59 -20.87
CA GLN A 215 7.22 -14.03 -20.64
C GLN A 215 6.08 -14.43 -19.71
N ILE A 216 5.88 -13.69 -18.60
CA ILE A 216 4.78 -13.93 -17.66
C ILE A 216 3.42 -13.73 -18.35
N ALA A 217 3.26 -12.63 -19.11
CA ALA A 217 2.02 -12.34 -19.80
C ALA A 217 1.69 -13.39 -20.89
N SER A 218 2.72 -13.98 -21.50
CA SER A 218 2.60 -15.01 -22.54
C SER A 218 2.32 -16.42 -21.98
N ALA A 219 2.58 -16.64 -20.69
CA ALA A 219 2.32 -17.91 -19.99
C ALA A 219 0.88 -18.01 -19.43
N ARG A 220 0.03 -17.01 -19.71
CA ARG A 220 -1.32 -16.84 -19.15
C ARG A 220 -2.35 -17.82 -19.71
#